data_AF-A0A0E9MW52-F1
#
_entry.id   AF-A0A0E9MW52-F1
#
_cell.length_a   1.000
_cell.length_b   1.000
_cell.length_c   1.000
_cell.angle_alpha   90.00
_cell.angle_beta   90.00
_cell.angle_gamma   90.00
#
_symmetry.space_group_name_H-M   'P 1'
#
loop_
_entity.id
_entity.type
_entity.pdbx_description
1 polymer ?
#
loop_
_entity_poly.entity_id
_entity_poly.type
_entity_poly.pdbx_seq_one_letter_code
_entity_poly.pdbx_strand_id
1 'polypeptide(L)'
;MKLIGQGDDVISRISNYLLLNSSFNENIGFFNGKGAVVLYKYCLSGDLPVDYYGGLAFSFIEEIISQVGRYTPVSYGCGVSGFGALLELLGDQGFLQDDIAEILGESENFILDALRVNGTKDISIVNGVAGLGLYFLFRYNSKYTLRETDRLKYREAVSLSVEQIGRCYQTSVLPVMGIFTGLPGVCLFLLQVAKIDWCESPAKTLLNSILGHCFSHLRRSLFSWEQLECYFVLFRCCRFDGSFLSYQEILASFEKWIAIAATKVGSIPFSDIGFASLWLYFIGNDNNILEANVLSSELRQSLHGSLKENALPRLFPFSESERCVPIGLDRGVCRVALPLISMERGRFEWLPLIGVVN
;
A
#
# COMPACT_ATOMS: atom_id res chain seq x y z
N MET A 1 13.48 5.73 -32.89
CA MET A 1 14.27 4.64 -32.28
C MET A 1 15.52 5.25 -31.64
N LYS A 2 15.41 5.68 -30.38
CA LYS A 2 16.54 6.13 -29.56
C LYS A 2 16.77 5.02 -28.52
N LEU A 3 17.94 4.40 -28.58
CA LEU A 3 18.45 3.48 -27.57
C LEU A 3 18.58 4.24 -26.24
N ILE A 4 17.83 3.81 -25.23
CA ILE A 4 17.92 4.30 -23.85
C ILE A 4 18.78 3.28 -23.09
N GLY A 5 19.84 3.78 -22.43
CA GLY A 5 20.92 2.96 -21.91
C GLY A 5 20.68 2.41 -20.51
N GLN A 6 21.09 1.15 -20.31
CA GLN A 6 21.44 0.47 -19.05
C GLN A 6 20.36 0.28 -17.95
N GLY A 7 19.34 1.13 -17.82
CA GLY A 7 18.18 0.94 -16.92
C GLY A 7 17.07 0.07 -17.53
N ASP A 8 16.97 0.07 -18.86
CA ASP A 8 15.92 -0.63 -19.60
C ASP A 8 15.98 -2.16 -19.47
N ASP A 9 17.16 -2.75 -19.24
CA ASP A 9 17.31 -4.20 -19.15
C ASP A 9 16.64 -4.77 -17.89
N VAL A 10 16.88 -4.17 -16.72
CA VAL A 10 16.28 -4.64 -15.45
C VAL A 10 14.76 -4.47 -15.47
N ILE A 11 14.27 -3.31 -15.92
CA ILE A 11 12.84 -3.03 -16.02
C ILE A 11 12.16 -3.98 -17.02
N SER A 12 12.79 -4.23 -18.18
CA SER A 12 12.27 -5.17 -19.18
C SER A 12 12.26 -6.60 -18.65
N ARG A 13 13.32 -7.03 -17.95
CA ARG A 13 13.40 -8.35 -17.31
C ARG A 13 12.31 -8.53 -16.26
N ILE A 14 12.12 -7.55 -15.37
CA ILE A 14 11.05 -7.57 -14.35
C ILE A 14 9.68 -7.61 -15.03
N SER A 15 9.46 -6.75 -16.03
CA SER A 15 8.22 -6.72 -16.80
C SER A 15 7.90 -8.07 -17.42
N ASN A 16 8.84 -8.68 -18.14
CA ASN A 16 8.62 -9.98 -18.78
C ASN A 16 8.38 -11.08 -17.75
N TYR A 17 9.08 -11.04 -16.62
CA TYR A 17 8.91 -12.00 -15.54
C TYR A 17 7.54 -11.89 -14.87
N LEU A 18 7.06 -10.67 -14.60
CA LEU A 18 5.71 -10.42 -14.09
C LEU A 18 4.65 -10.93 -15.07
N LEU A 19 4.79 -10.61 -16.36
CA LEU A 19 3.84 -11.03 -17.38
C LEU A 19 3.74 -12.55 -17.47
N LEU A 20 4.87 -13.24 -17.55
CA LEU A 20 4.90 -14.70 -17.62
C LEU A 20 4.25 -15.35 -16.40
N ASN A 21 4.54 -14.85 -15.20
CA ASN A 21 4.07 -15.49 -13.96
C ASN A 21 2.66 -15.09 -13.54
N SER A 22 2.21 -13.91 -13.97
CA SER A 22 0.88 -13.40 -13.64
C SER A 22 -0.22 -14.35 -14.11
N SER A 23 -0.14 -14.92 -15.31
CA SER A 23 -1.14 -15.86 -15.84
C SER A 23 -1.37 -17.10 -14.96
N PHE A 24 -0.40 -17.47 -14.10
CA PHE A 24 -0.49 -18.62 -13.19
C PHE A 24 -0.99 -18.27 -11.77
N ASN A 25 -1.27 -16.99 -11.50
CA ASN A 25 -1.74 -16.53 -10.19
C ASN A 25 -3.24 -16.25 -10.24
N GLU A 26 -4.05 -16.98 -9.48
CA GLU A 26 -5.52 -16.81 -9.45
C GLU A 26 -5.98 -15.68 -8.51
N ASN A 27 -5.08 -15.08 -7.74
CA ASN A 27 -5.41 -13.99 -6.84
C ASN A 27 -5.58 -12.69 -7.63
N ILE A 28 -6.73 -12.04 -7.46
CA ILE A 28 -7.06 -10.79 -8.15
C ILE A 28 -6.48 -9.55 -7.47
N GLY A 29 -6.24 -9.62 -6.16
CA GLY A 29 -5.85 -8.47 -5.35
C GLY A 29 -4.44 -7.98 -5.67
N PHE A 30 -4.11 -6.78 -5.23
CA PHE A 30 -2.78 -6.20 -5.47
C PHE A 30 -1.74 -6.61 -4.42
N PHE A 31 -2.15 -7.19 -3.28
CA PHE A 31 -1.20 -7.63 -2.26
C PHE A 31 -0.53 -8.95 -2.67
N ASN A 32 -1.30 -9.92 -3.17
CA ASN A 32 -0.78 -11.27 -3.50
C ASN A 32 -1.02 -11.68 -4.95
N GLY A 33 -1.51 -10.77 -5.81
CA GLY A 33 -2.11 -11.15 -7.08
C GLY A 33 -1.87 -10.21 -8.26
N LYS A 34 -2.67 -10.43 -9.31
CA LYS A 34 -2.56 -9.78 -10.62
C LYS A 34 -2.79 -8.27 -10.58
N GLY A 35 -3.57 -7.76 -9.62
CA GLY A 35 -3.75 -6.32 -9.44
C GLY A 35 -2.43 -5.57 -9.23
N ALA A 36 -1.42 -6.22 -8.63
CA ALA A 36 -0.11 -5.62 -8.43
C ALA A 36 0.62 -5.39 -9.76
N VAL A 37 0.41 -6.30 -10.73
CA VAL A 37 1.01 -6.23 -12.06
C VAL A 37 0.36 -5.11 -12.87
N VAL A 38 -0.96 -4.96 -12.77
CA VAL A 38 -1.69 -3.81 -13.35
C VAL A 38 -1.14 -2.50 -12.79
N LEU A 39 -1.02 -2.40 -11.46
CA LEU A 39 -0.46 -1.22 -10.79
C LEU A 39 0.98 -0.92 -11.22
N TYR A 40 1.83 -1.95 -11.29
CA TYR A 40 3.20 -1.83 -11.77
C TYR A 40 3.27 -1.32 -13.21
N LYS A 41 2.41 -1.82 -14.10
CA LYS A 41 2.35 -1.38 -15.50
C LYS A 41 1.87 0.06 -15.63
N TYR A 42 0.88 0.46 -14.82
CA TYR A 42 0.45 1.84 -14.72
C TYR A 42 1.60 2.77 -14.28
N CYS A 43 2.34 2.43 -13.23
CA CYS A 43 3.49 3.24 -12.81
C CYS A 43 4.62 3.27 -13.87
N LEU A 44 4.71 2.22 -14.71
CA LEU A 44 5.68 2.13 -15.79
C LEU A 44 5.27 2.91 -17.05
N SER A 45 3.98 3.09 -17.34
CA SER A 45 3.53 3.81 -18.54
C SER A 45 3.86 5.31 -18.51
N GLY A 46 3.95 5.92 -17.32
CA GLY A 46 4.20 7.37 -17.21
C GLY A 46 3.13 8.16 -17.96
N ASP A 47 3.54 9.13 -18.79
CA ASP A 47 2.63 9.96 -19.61
C ASP A 47 2.36 9.37 -21.00
N LEU A 48 2.74 8.10 -21.24
CA LEU A 48 2.53 7.48 -22.55
C LEU A 48 1.03 7.29 -22.81
N PRO A 49 0.56 7.51 -24.06
CA PRO A 49 -0.82 7.23 -24.43
C PRO A 49 -1.22 5.80 -24.07
N VAL A 50 -2.49 5.63 -23.68
CA VAL A 50 -3.12 4.35 -23.35
C VAL A 50 -2.77 3.26 -24.37
N ASP A 51 -2.59 3.61 -25.64
CA ASP A 51 -2.37 2.67 -26.75
C ASP A 51 -1.11 1.77 -26.64
N TYR A 52 -0.03 2.17 -25.94
CA TYR A 52 1.24 1.39 -25.97
C TYR A 52 1.41 0.39 -24.81
N TYR A 53 0.88 0.70 -23.63
CA TYR A 53 0.89 -0.20 -22.45
C TYR A 53 -0.52 -0.69 -22.07
N GLY A 54 -1.56 -0.02 -22.57
CA GLY A 54 -2.95 -0.27 -22.23
C GLY A 54 -3.43 -1.62 -22.70
N GLY A 55 -3.05 -2.12 -23.88
CA GLY A 55 -3.56 -3.42 -24.36
C GLY A 55 -3.34 -4.59 -23.38
N LEU A 56 -2.18 -4.64 -22.72
CA LEU A 56 -1.84 -5.72 -21.80
C LEU A 56 -2.30 -5.45 -20.36
N ALA A 57 -2.24 -4.20 -19.90
CA ALA A 57 -2.81 -3.86 -18.59
C ALA A 57 -4.34 -4.00 -18.60
N PHE A 58 -4.99 -3.60 -19.69
CA PHE A 58 -6.41 -3.75 -19.94
C PHE A 58 -6.82 -5.21 -20.05
N SER A 59 -6.05 -6.06 -20.74
CA SER A 59 -6.34 -7.50 -20.76
C SER A 59 -6.30 -8.12 -19.36
N PHE A 60 -5.38 -7.68 -18.49
CA PHE A 60 -5.40 -8.14 -17.08
C PHE A 60 -6.58 -7.59 -16.30
N ILE A 61 -7.00 -6.34 -16.55
CA ILE A 61 -8.18 -5.76 -15.93
C ILE A 61 -9.42 -6.56 -16.33
N GLU A 62 -9.64 -6.81 -17.63
CA GLU A 62 -10.74 -7.63 -18.13
C GLU A 62 -10.71 -9.06 -17.57
N GLU A 63 -9.52 -9.68 -17.54
CA GLU A 63 -9.33 -11.01 -16.96
C GLU A 63 -9.73 -11.02 -15.48
N ILE A 64 -9.25 -10.05 -14.68
CA ILE A 64 -9.60 -9.94 -13.27
C ILE A 64 -11.11 -9.72 -13.10
N ILE A 65 -11.71 -8.81 -13.86
CA ILE A 65 -13.15 -8.53 -13.80
C ILE A 65 -13.94 -9.81 -14.10
N SER A 66 -13.52 -10.61 -15.08
CA SER A 66 -14.16 -11.89 -15.41
C SER A 66 -14.09 -12.94 -14.30
N GLN A 67 -13.15 -12.80 -13.36
CA GLN A 67 -12.98 -13.67 -12.19
C GLN A 67 -13.74 -13.16 -10.95
N VAL A 68 -14.27 -11.93 -10.99
CA VAL A 68 -15.08 -11.38 -9.90
C VAL A 68 -16.44 -12.07 -9.89
N GLY A 69 -16.78 -12.66 -8.75
CA GLY A 69 -18.06 -13.31 -8.52
C GLY A 69 -18.39 -13.38 -7.04
N ARG A 70 -19.49 -14.09 -6.73
CA ARG A 70 -20.04 -14.17 -5.37
C ARG A 70 -19.07 -14.69 -4.30
N TYR A 71 -18.09 -15.50 -4.68
CA TYR A 71 -17.12 -16.12 -3.76
C TYR A 71 -15.78 -15.40 -3.72
N THR A 72 -15.62 -14.33 -4.50
CA THR A 72 -14.39 -13.56 -4.49
C THR A 72 -14.22 -12.91 -3.12
N PRO A 73 -13.03 -12.99 -2.50
CA PRO A 73 -12.78 -12.31 -1.23
C PRO A 73 -13.12 -10.83 -1.31
N VAL A 74 -13.70 -10.28 -0.25
CA VAL A 74 -14.01 -8.85 -0.15
C VAL A 74 -12.85 -8.03 0.41
N SER A 75 -11.79 -8.69 0.90
CA SER A 75 -10.66 -8.03 1.57
C SER A 75 -9.89 -7.10 0.63
N TYR A 76 -9.16 -6.16 1.22
CA TYR A 76 -8.44 -5.15 0.44
C TYR A 76 -7.19 -5.73 -0.21
N GLY A 77 -6.43 -6.59 0.48
CA GLY A 77 -5.19 -7.11 -0.08
C GLY A 77 -5.40 -8.14 -1.20
N CYS A 78 -6.39 -9.02 -1.06
CA CYS A 78 -6.57 -10.20 -1.91
C CYS A 78 -7.92 -10.21 -2.65
N GLY A 79 -8.72 -9.16 -2.52
CA GLY A 79 -10.13 -9.19 -2.87
C GLY A 79 -10.62 -7.98 -3.65
N VAL A 80 -11.94 -7.94 -3.84
CA VAL A 80 -12.60 -6.98 -4.73
C VAL A 80 -12.47 -5.55 -4.23
N SER A 81 -12.40 -5.30 -2.91
CA SER A 81 -12.29 -3.91 -2.41
C SER A 81 -10.95 -3.26 -2.77
N GLY A 82 -9.85 -4.01 -2.74
CA GLY A 82 -8.55 -3.46 -3.16
C GLY A 82 -8.42 -3.32 -4.66
N PHE A 83 -8.90 -4.31 -5.41
CA PHE A 83 -8.95 -4.20 -6.86
C PHE A 83 -9.86 -3.04 -7.29
N GLY A 84 -10.98 -2.84 -6.61
CA GLY A 84 -11.87 -1.72 -6.86
C GLY A 84 -11.23 -0.36 -6.58
N ALA A 85 -10.47 -0.24 -5.49
CA ALA A 85 -9.70 0.98 -5.22
C ALA A 85 -8.61 1.23 -6.29
N LEU A 86 -8.00 0.17 -6.82
CA LEU A 86 -7.09 0.26 -7.97
C LEU A 86 -7.82 0.78 -9.22
N LEU A 87 -9.00 0.25 -9.54
CA LEU A 87 -9.79 0.73 -10.68
C LEU A 87 -10.17 2.21 -10.54
N GLU A 88 -10.58 2.65 -9.35
CA GLU A 88 -10.84 4.07 -9.05
C GLU A 88 -9.59 4.92 -9.27
N LEU A 89 -8.42 4.48 -8.77
CA LEU A 89 -7.15 5.17 -9.01
C LEU A 89 -6.88 5.32 -10.51
N LEU A 90 -7.05 4.25 -11.29
CA LEU A 90 -6.83 4.28 -12.74
C LEU A 90 -7.83 5.20 -13.44
N GLY A 91 -9.11 5.18 -13.04
CA GLY A 91 -10.15 6.05 -13.58
C GLY A 91 -9.89 7.55 -13.28
N ASP A 92 -9.49 7.88 -12.06
CA ASP A 92 -9.16 9.26 -11.65
C ASP A 92 -7.97 9.85 -12.42
N GLN A 93 -7.08 8.98 -12.91
CA GLN A 93 -5.91 9.31 -13.72
C GLN A 93 -6.18 9.25 -15.23
N GLY A 94 -7.43 8.93 -15.63
CA GLY A 94 -7.86 8.87 -17.02
C GLY A 94 -7.41 7.61 -17.79
N PHE A 95 -6.93 6.59 -17.09
CA PHE A 95 -6.51 5.31 -17.68
C PHE A 95 -7.67 4.34 -17.93
N LEU A 96 -8.80 4.56 -17.26
CA LEU A 96 -10.03 3.78 -17.43
C LEU A 96 -11.19 4.76 -17.64
N GLN A 97 -11.95 4.57 -18.72
CA GLN A 97 -13.09 5.44 -19.07
C GLN A 97 -14.44 4.86 -18.61
N ASP A 98 -14.46 3.59 -18.24
CA ASP A 98 -15.65 2.88 -17.80
C ASP A 98 -16.11 3.34 -16.41
N ASP A 99 -17.42 3.27 -16.17
CA ASP A 99 -17.99 3.55 -14.86
C ASP A 99 -17.66 2.42 -13.88
N ILE A 100 -16.77 2.70 -12.93
CA ILE A 100 -16.36 1.73 -11.90
C ILE A 100 -17.54 1.26 -11.04
N ALA A 101 -18.57 2.11 -10.87
CA ALA A 101 -19.78 1.72 -10.17
C ALA A 101 -20.59 0.67 -10.95
N GLU A 102 -20.55 0.72 -12.29
CA GLU A 102 -21.14 -0.31 -13.13
C GLU A 102 -20.35 -1.62 -13.05
N ILE A 103 -19.01 -1.54 -13.13
CA ILE A 103 -18.12 -2.71 -13.04
C ILE A 103 -18.27 -3.44 -11.70
N LEU A 104 -18.35 -2.71 -10.58
CA LEU A 104 -18.31 -3.27 -9.23
C LEU A 104 -19.68 -3.34 -8.54
N GLY A 105 -20.76 -2.94 -9.20
CA GLY A 105 -22.05 -2.65 -8.57
C GLY A 105 -22.58 -3.75 -7.65
N GLU A 106 -22.59 -5.00 -8.11
CA GLU A 106 -23.00 -6.15 -7.28
C GLU A 106 -22.00 -6.43 -6.15
N SER A 107 -20.70 -6.32 -6.45
CA SER A 107 -19.63 -6.60 -5.49
C SER A 107 -19.59 -5.61 -4.35
N GLU A 108 -19.95 -4.36 -4.60
CA GLU A 108 -19.99 -3.33 -3.57
C GLU A 108 -20.99 -3.64 -2.45
N ASN A 109 -22.10 -4.31 -2.78
CA ASN A 109 -23.06 -4.77 -1.77
C ASN A 109 -22.41 -5.81 -0.84
N PHE A 110 -21.61 -6.74 -1.38
CA PHE A 110 -20.88 -7.71 -0.56
C PHE A 110 -19.83 -7.05 0.34
N ILE A 111 -19.15 -5.99 -0.14
CA ILE A 111 -18.19 -5.23 0.65
C ILE A 111 -18.90 -4.52 1.82
N LEU A 112 -20.06 -3.91 1.58
CA LEU A 112 -20.87 -3.26 2.63
C LEU A 112 -21.41 -4.27 3.64
N ASP A 113 -21.89 -5.42 3.18
CA ASP A 113 -22.41 -6.48 4.06
C ASP A 113 -21.30 -7.02 4.95
N ALA A 114 -20.08 -7.17 4.43
CA ALA A 114 -18.91 -7.54 5.22
C ALA A 114 -18.63 -6.52 6.34
N LEU A 115 -18.78 -5.23 6.05
CA LEU A 115 -18.62 -4.16 7.02
C LEU A 115 -19.79 -4.10 8.03
N ARG A 116 -21.04 -4.22 7.59
CA ARG A 116 -22.23 -4.01 8.42
C ARG A 116 -22.68 -5.23 9.22
N VAL A 117 -22.72 -6.39 8.58
CA VAL A 117 -23.41 -7.58 9.11
C VAL A 117 -22.42 -8.56 9.72
N ASN A 118 -21.35 -8.87 8.99
CA ASN A 118 -20.42 -9.92 9.42
C ASN A 118 -19.44 -9.39 10.47
N GLY A 119 -18.99 -8.14 10.30
CA GLY A 119 -17.92 -7.54 11.09
C GLY A 119 -16.60 -8.32 10.94
N THR A 120 -15.50 -7.71 11.38
CA THR A 120 -14.23 -8.41 11.50
C THR A 120 -13.49 -7.91 12.73
N LYS A 121 -12.74 -8.81 13.39
CA LYS A 121 -11.83 -8.43 14.48
C LYS A 121 -10.50 -7.91 13.96
N ASP A 122 -10.20 -8.18 12.69
CA ASP A 122 -9.01 -7.68 12.03
C ASP A 122 -9.22 -6.21 11.66
N ILE A 123 -8.32 -5.34 12.10
CA ILE A 123 -8.37 -3.91 11.80
C ILE A 123 -7.39 -3.50 10.71
N SER A 124 -6.54 -4.40 10.22
CA SER A 124 -5.49 -4.12 9.26
C SER A 124 -6.00 -3.62 7.90
N ILE A 125 -5.07 -3.11 7.07
CA ILE A 125 -5.38 -2.76 5.68
C ILE A 125 -5.69 -4.04 4.89
N VAL A 126 -4.82 -5.06 4.94
CA VAL A 126 -4.91 -6.21 4.03
C VAL A 126 -6.22 -6.99 4.19
N ASN A 127 -6.61 -7.30 5.42
CA ASN A 127 -7.75 -8.20 5.69
C ASN A 127 -8.86 -7.57 6.54
N GLY A 128 -8.61 -6.37 7.07
CA GLY A 128 -9.42 -5.79 8.13
C GLY A 128 -10.27 -4.60 7.73
N VAL A 129 -10.86 -4.01 8.76
CA VAL A 129 -11.77 -2.86 8.65
C VAL A 129 -11.11 -1.65 7.98
N ALA A 130 -9.82 -1.39 8.24
CA ALA A 130 -9.14 -0.23 7.65
C ALA A 130 -9.05 -0.34 6.13
N GLY A 131 -8.84 -1.53 5.58
CA GLY A 131 -8.84 -1.75 4.12
C GLY A 131 -10.21 -1.50 3.48
N LEU A 132 -11.27 -2.02 4.09
CA LEU A 132 -12.64 -1.75 3.63
C LEU A 132 -12.97 -0.25 3.73
N GLY A 133 -12.53 0.41 4.80
CA GLY A 133 -12.65 1.85 4.98
C GLY A 133 -11.91 2.64 3.92
N LEU A 134 -10.68 2.23 3.56
CA LEU A 134 -9.92 2.84 2.45
C LEU A 134 -10.68 2.73 1.14
N TYR A 135 -11.25 1.57 0.81
CA TYR A 135 -12.09 1.42 -0.39
C TYR A 135 -13.24 2.44 -0.42
N PHE A 136 -14.04 2.52 0.65
CA PHE A 136 -15.16 3.47 0.67
C PHE A 136 -14.72 4.93 0.69
N LEU A 137 -13.53 5.22 1.23
CA LEU A 137 -12.95 6.55 1.19
C LEU A 137 -12.54 6.93 -0.25
N PHE A 138 -11.97 5.99 -1.02
CA PHE A 138 -11.74 6.17 -2.46
C PHE A 138 -13.04 6.44 -3.21
N ARG A 139 -14.06 5.60 -2.99
CA ARG A 139 -15.38 5.78 -3.59
C ARG A 139 -16.02 7.13 -3.23
N TYR A 140 -15.87 7.58 -1.99
CA TYR A 140 -16.38 8.87 -1.55
C TYR A 140 -15.70 10.05 -2.26
N ASN A 141 -14.37 9.97 -2.44
CA ASN A 141 -13.57 11.03 -3.06
C ASN A 141 -13.56 10.98 -4.60
N SER A 142 -14.01 9.88 -5.20
CA SER A 142 -14.02 9.68 -6.65
C SER A 142 -14.82 10.78 -7.35
N LYS A 143 -14.25 11.28 -8.46
CA LYS A 143 -14.91 12.30 -9.30
C LYS A 143 -16.15 11.75 -10.00
N TYR A 144 -16.23 10.43 -10.16
CA TYR A 144 -17.32 9.72 -10.82
C TYR A 144 -18.47 9.36 -9.86
N THR A 145 -18.35 9.70 -8.57
CA THR A 145 -19.46 9.54 -7.63
C THR A 145 -20.48 10.65 -7.83
N LEU A 146 -21.45 10.37 -8.72
CA LEU A 146 -22.43 11.33 -9.21
C LEU A 146 -23.69 11.46 -8.34
N ARG A 147 -24.11 10.39 -7.64
CA ARG A 147 -25.36 10.40 -6.87
C ARG A 147 -25.10 10.73 -5.39
N GLU A 148 -25.84 11.72 -4.88
CA GLU A 148 -25.83 12.08 -3.45
C GLU A 148 -26.14 10.89 -2.53
N THR A 149 -27.02 9.98 -2.95
CA THR A 149 -27.34 8.76 -2.19
C THR A 149 -26.12 7.85 -2.00
N ASP A 150 -25.26 7.75 -3.03
CA ASP A 150 -24.05 6.94 -2.97
C ASP A 150 -23.01 7.62 -2.06
N ARG A 151 -22.89 8.95 -2.11
CA ARG A 151 -22.02 9.70 -1.19
C ARG A 151 -22.41 9.50 0.27
N LEU A 152 -23.70 9.55 0.60
CA LEU A 152 -24.19 9.30 1.95
C LEU A 152 -23.88 7.88 2.43
N LYS A 153 -24.10 6.90 1.55
CA LYS A 153 -23.78 5.49 1.78
C LYS A 153 -22.28 5.28 2.07
N TYR A 154 -21.38 5.89 1.30
CA TYR A 154 -19.93 5.80 1.50
C TYR A 154 -19.47 6.52 2.77
N ARG A 155 -20.04 7.69 3.05
CA ARG A 155 -19.81 8.43 4.30
C ARG A 155 -20.18 7.59 5.54
N GLU A 156 -21.33 6.92 5.50
CA GLU A 156 -21.77 6.03 6.58
C GLU A 156 -20.80 4.85 6.73
N ALA A 157 -20.39 4.23 5.62
CA ALA A 157 -19.44 3.11 5.65
C ALA A 157 -18.09 3.52 6.26
N VAL A 158 -17.51 4.65 5.87
CA VAL A 158 -16.25 5.16 6.46
C VAL A 158 -16.42 5.46 7.96
N SER A 159 -17.56 6.05 8.36
CA SER A 159 -17.85 6.31 9.78
C SER A 159 -17.92 5.01 10.59
N LEU A 160 -18.60 4.00 10.05
CA LEU A 160 -18.71 2.67 10.65
C LEU A 160 -17.35 1.99 10.75
N SER A 161 -16.46 2.15 9.75
CA SER A 161 -15.10 1.63 9.80
C SER A 161 -14.32 2.21 11.00
N VAL A 162 -14.39 3.53 11.22
CA VAL A 162 -13.73 4.16 12.39
C VAL A 162 -14.28 3.61 13.71
N GLU A 163 -15.60 3.47 13.82
CA GLU A 163 -16.24 2.94 15.03
C GLU A 163 -15.82 1.48 15.31
N GLN A 164 -15.79 0.63 14.28
CA GLN A 164 -15.38 -0.76 14.43
C GLN A 164 -13.90 -0.91 14.77
N ILE A 165 -13.01 -0.09 14.17
CA ILE A 165 -11.61 -0.06 14.57
C ILE A 165 -11.50 0.31 16.06
N GLY A 166 -12.25 1.31 16.52
CA GLY A 166 -12.28 1.71 17.93
C GLY A 166 -12.69 0.56 18.86
N ARG A 167 -13.74 -0.19 18.49
CA ARG A 167 -14.21 -1.36 19.26
C ARG A 167 -13.18 -2.49 19.28
N CYS A 168 -12.61 -2.84 18.13
CA CYS A 168 -11.69 -3.96 18.00
C CYS A 168 -10.31 -3.67 18.61
N TYR A 169 -9.81 -2.43 18.47
CA TYR A 169 -8.52 -1.99 19.00
C TYR A 169 -8.42 -2.23 20.52
N GLN A 170 -9.50 -1.95 21.26
CA GLN A 170 -9.57 -2.16 22.72
C GLN A 170 -9.39 -3.62 23.15
N THR A 171 -9.55 -4.58 22.23
CA THR A 171 -9.51 -6.02 22.50
C THR A 171 -8.30 -6.74 21.88
N SER A 172 -7.45 -6.01 21.15
CA SER A 172 -6.35 -6.60 20.37
C SER A 172 -5.10 -6.89 21.21
N VAL A 173 -4.43 -8.02 20.92
CA VAL A 173 -3.15 -8.42 21.56
C VAL A 173 -1.99 -7.99 20.68
N LEU A 174 -1.11 -7.14 21.24
CA LEU A 174 0.19 -6.65 20.78
C LEU A 174 0.33 -6.21 19.30
N PRO A 175 0.90 -5.02 19.04
CA PRO A 175 0.91 -4.44 17.70
C PRO A 175 1.92 -5.10 16.76
N VAL A 176 1.43 -5.60 15.62
CA VAL A 176 2.25 -5.79 14.41
C VAL A 176 2.63 -4.39 13.86
N MET A 177 3.89 -4.21 13.45
CA MET A 177 4.46 -2.90 13.09
C MET A 177 4.54 -2.63 11.59
N GLY A 178 3.99 -3.49 10.75
CA GLY A 178 3.86 -3.24 9.31
C GLY A 178 2.64 -2.36 8.97
N ILE A 179 2.73 -1.58 7.89
CA ILE A 179 1.63 -0.82 7.30
C ILE A 179 0.51 -1.76 6.84
N PHE A 180 0.84 -2.88 6.22
CA PHE A 180 -0.16 -3.72 5.57
C PHE A 180 -1.04 -4.50 6.57
N THR A 181 -0.41 -5.04 7.61
CA THR A 181 -1.04 -5.98 8.57
C THR A 181 -1.15 -5.41 9.98
N GLY A 182 -0.57 -4.24 10.25
CA GLY A 182 -0.39 -3.70 11.59
C GLY A 182 -1.05 -2.34 11.83
N LEU A 183 -0.81 -1.82 13.03
CA LEU A 183 -1.35 -0.52 13.47
C LEU A 183 -0.89 0.68 12.60
N PRO A 184 0.32 0.71 12.03
CA PRO A 184 0.74 1.82 11.17
C PRO A 184 -0.19 2.04 9.97
N GLY A 185 -0.70 1.00 9.32
CA GLY A 185 -1.68 1.15 8.24
C GLY A 185 -3.02 1.69 8.71
N VAL A 186 -3.46 1.26 9.89
CA VAL A 186 -4.67 1.79 10.53
C VAL A 186 -4.52 3.29 10.77
N CYS A 187 -3.36 3.73 11.24
CA CYS A 187 -3.04 5.15 11.40
C CYS A 187 -3.08 5.92 10.08
N LEU A 188 -2.59 5.35 8.97
CA LEU A 188 -2.66 5.99 7.65
C LEU A 188 -4.10 6.19 7.20
N PHE A 189 -4.96 5.17 7.34
CA PHE A 189 -6.40 5.30 7.08
C PHE A 189 -7.03 6.39 7.96
N LEU A 190 -6.84 6.32 9.28
CA LEU A 190 -7.41 7.27 10.22
C LEU A 190 -6.91 8.70 9.99
N LEU A 191 -5.65 8.88 9.56
CA LEU A 191 -5.11 10.18 9.19
C LEU A 191 -5.85 10.79 8.01
N GLN A 192 -6.26 9.98 7.01
CA GLN A 192 -7.08 10.50 5.91
C GLN A 192 -8.48 10.89 6.39
N VAL A 193 -9.12 10.03 7.19
CA VAL A 193 -10.47 10.29 7.71
C VAL A 193 -10.49 11.49 8.66
N ALA A 194 -9.41 11.71 9.41
CA ALA A 194 -9.27 12.84 10.32
C ALA A 194 -9.22 14.20 9.60
N LYS A 195 -8.94 14.22 8.28
CA LYS A 195 -9.00 15.43 7.45
C LYS A 195 -10.42 15.77 6.96
N ILE A 196 -11.42 14.98 7.33
CA ILE A 196 -12.79 15.09 6.83
C ILE A 196 -13.72 15.49 7.98
N ASP A 197 -14.38 16.65 7.85
CA ASP A 197 -15.13 17.33 8.91
C ASP A 197 -16.11 16.43 9.69
N TRP A 198 -16.81 15.53 9.00
CA TRP A 198 -17.86 14.73 9.61
C TRP A 198 -17.39 13.48 10.37
N CYS A 199 -16.10 13.14 10.29
CA CYS A 199 -15.51 12.03 11.06
C CYS A 199 -14.21 12.45 11.75
N GLU A 200 -13.87 13.74 11.72
CA GLU A 200 -12.62 14.29 12.22
C GLU A 200 -12.38 13.92 13.69
N SER A 201 -13.31 14.24 14.59
CA SER A 201 -13.12 14.09 16.03
C SER A 201 -12.96 12.63 16.48
N PRO A 202 -13.82 11.67 16.06
CA PRO A 202 -13.62 10.25 16.35
C PRO A 202 -12.31 9.70 15.77
N ALA A 203 -11.98 10.05 14.53
CA ALA A 203 -10.76 9.58 13.87
C ALA A 203 -9.50 10.12 14.56
N LYS A 204 -9.46 11.42 14.91
CA LYS A 204 -8.36 12.06 15.66
C LYS A 204 -8.11 11.38 17.01
N THR A 205 -9.18 11.13 17.77
CA THR A 205 -9.09 10.53 19.09
C THR A 205 -8.50 9.12 19.02
N LEU A 206 -8.98 8.32 18.07
CA LEU A 206 -8.50 6.96 17.87
C LEU A 206 -7.07 6.94 17.32
N LEU A 207 -6.76 7.78 16.34
CA LEU A 207 -5.42 7.95 15.76
C LEU A 207 -4.39 8.23 16.86
N ASN A 208 -4.65 9.21 17.72
CA ASN A 208 -3.76 9.55 18.83
C ASN A 208 -3.55 8.36 19.79
N SER A 209 -4.63 7.65 20.13
CA SER A 209 -4.54 6.48 21.01
C SER A 209 -3.65 5.37 20.43
N ILE A 210 -3.77 5.11 19.13
CA ILE A 210 -3.00 4.08 18.41
C ILE A 210 -1.54 4.51 18.24
N LEU A 211 -1.29 5.77 17.86
CA LEU A 211 0.08 6.31 17.73
C LEU A 211 0.86 6.23 19.05
N GLY A 212 0.20 6.47 20.18
CA GLY A 212 0.83 6.34 21.51
C GLY A 212 1.25 4.92 21.84
N HIS A 213 0.42 3.94 21.48
CA HIS A 213 0.79 2.54 21.62
C HIS A 213 1.94 2.17 20.70
N CYS A 214 1.88 2.56 19.43
CA CYS A 214 2.95 2.34 18.45
C CYS A 214 4.30 2.87 18.97
N PHE A 215 4.33 4.12 19.41
CA PHE A 215 5.54 4.76 19.89
C PHE A 215 6.07 4.16 21.21
N SER A 216 5.17 3.82 22.14
CA SER A 216 5.53 3.11 23.38
C SER A 216 6.15 1.74 23.09
N HIS A 217 5.61 1.00 22.13
CA HIS A 217 6.15 -0.29 21.71
C HIS A 217 7.53 -0.12 21.06
N LEU A 218 7.70 0.82 20.12
CA LEU A 218 9.00 1.09 19.48
C LEU A 218 10.13 1.31 20.51
N ARG A 219 9.85 2.07 21.57
CA ARG A 219 10.83 2.35 22.65
C ARG A 219 11.24 1.11 23.45
N ARG A 220 10.43 0.04 23.45
CA ARG A 220 10.63 -1.17 24.26
C ARG A 220 11.04 -2.39 23.44
N SER A 221 10.75 -2.39 22.15
CA SER A 221 11.04 -3.49 21.24
C SER A 221 12.52 -3.53 20.83
N LEU A 222 13.02 -4.74 20.60
CA LEU A 222 14.31 -4.93 19.93
C LEU A 222 14.25 -4.42 18.48
N PHE A 223 15.41 -4.12 17.91
CA PHE A 223 15.52 -3.68 16.52
C PHE A 223 14.85 -4.68 15.55
N SER A 224 14.00 -4.17 14.67
CA SER A 224 13.54 -4.87 13.47
C SER A 224 13.34 -3.87 12.31
N TRP A 225 13.42 -4.37 11.07
CA TRP A 225 13.18 -3.54 9.89
C TRP A 225 11.71 -3.12 9.75
N GLU A 226 10.76 -3.88 10.28
CA GLU A 226 9.33 -3.53 10.28
C GLU A 226 9.06 -2.22 11.05
N GLN A 227 9.87 -1.89 12.05
CA GLN A 227 9.76 -0.62 12.80
C GLN A 227 9.90 0.61 11.89
N LEU A 228 10.60 0.50 10.77
CA LEU A 228 10.76 1.59 9.81
C LEU A 228 9.41 2.07 9.26
N GLU A 229 8.51 1.13 8.97
CA GLU A 229 7.16 1.44 8.48
C GLU A 229 6.38 2.24 9.54
N CYS A 230 6.54 1.88 10.82
CA CYS A 230 5.98 2.62 11.95
C CYS A 230 6.58 4.02 12.10
N TYR A 231 7.90 4.19 11.97
CA TYR A 231 8.54 5.51 11.99
C TYR A 231 8.06 6.41 10.86
N PHE A 232 7.92 5.87 9.65
CA PHE A 232 7.38 6.61 8.51
C PHE A 232 6.00 7.18 8.83
N VAL A 233 5.11 6.36 9.39
CA VAL A 233 3.76 6.78 9.79
C VAL A 233 3.80 7.80 10.92
N LEU A 234 4.66 7.62 11.94
CA LEU A 234 4.81 8.58 13.04
C LEU A 234 5.23 9.97 12.53
N PHE A 235 6.23 10.06 11.65
CA PHE A 235 6.66 11.32 11.05
C PHE A 235 5.57 11.99 10.18
N ARG A 236 4.74 11.19 9.51
CA ARG A 236 3.60 11.70 8.73
C ARG A 236 2.51 12.24 9.66
N CYS A 237 2.17 11.52 10.72
CA CYS A 237 1.11 11.90 11.65
C CYS A 237 1.51 13.03 12.62
N CYS A 238 2.79 13.22 12.95
CA CYS A 238 3.20 14.28 13.88
C CYS A 238 3.06 15.70 13.32
N ARG A 239 2.87 15.83 12.00
CA ARG A 239 2.60 17.11 11.31
C ARG A 239 1.13 17.50 11.31
N PHE A 240 0.27 16.60 11.79
CA PHE A 240 -1.16 16.79 11.79
C PHE A 240 -1.63 17.53 13.04
N ASP A 241 -2.51 18.52 12.86
CA ASP A 241 -3.05 19.33 13.95
C ASP A 241 -3.78 18.46 14.99
N GLY A 242 -3.28 18.51 16.22
CA GLY A 242 -3.79 17.71 17.34
C GLY A 242 -3.01 16.43 17.63
N SER A 243 -1.86 16.20 16.99
CA SER A 243 -0.93 15.15 17.41
C SER A 243 -0.38 15.43 18.81
N PHE A 244 -0.41 14.44 19.69
CA PHE A 244 0.14 14.55 21.06
C PHE A 244 1.62 14.17 21.13
N LEU A 245 2.18 13.54 20.09
CA LEU A 245 3.59 13.15 20.05
C LEU A 245 4.44 14.31 19.54
N SER A 246 5.48 14.64 20.30
CA SER A 246 6.45 15.64 19.87
C SER A 246 7.31 15.11 18.73
N TYR A 247 7.46 15.90 17.68
CA TYR A 247 8.41 15.65 16.59
C TYR A 247 9.82 15.33 17.13
N GLN A 248 10.26 16.05 18.16
CA GLN A 248 11.59 15.86 18.75
C GLN A 248 11.75 14.49 19.44
N GLU A 249 10.67 13.97 20.02
CA GLU A 249 10.71 12.63 20.63
C GLU A 249 10.79 11.52 19.59
N ILE A 250 10.06 11.68 18.49
CA ILE A 250 10.08 10.75 17.35
C ILE A 250 11.49 10.76 16.74
N LEU A 251 12.03 11.96 16.46
CA LEU A 251 13.37 12.14 15.91
C LEU A 251 14.43 11.48 16.79
N ALA A 252 14.48 11.79 18.08
CA ALA A 252 15.46 11.21 19.00
C ALA A 252 15.36 9.67 19.11
N SER A 253 14.16 9.11 18.96
CA SER A 253 13.99 7.66 18.91
C SER A 253 14.46 7.08 17.57
N PHE A 254 14.16 7.75 16.47
CA PHE A 254 14.53 7.32 15.13
C PHE A 254 16.05 7.39 14.90
N GLU A 255 16.73 8.42 15.39
CA GLU A 255 18.20 8.55 15.33
C GLU A 255 18.92 7.34 15.98
N LYS A 256 18.39 6.84 17.09
CA LYS A 256 18.92 5.61 17.73
C LYS A 256 18.66 4.39 16.87
N TRP A 257 17.46 4.29 16.29
CA TRP A 257 17.09 3.17 15.44
C TRP A 257 17.94 3.14 14.15
N ILE A 258 18.11 4.28 13.48
CA ILE A 258 18.83 4.36 12.21
C ILE A 258 20.33 4.11 12.38
N ALA A 259 20.93 4.52 13.51
CA ALA A 259 22.30 4.17 13.84
C ALA A 259 22.50 2.65 13.93
N ILE A 260 21.52 1.91 14.48
CA ILE A 260 21.53 0.45 14.49
C ILE A 260 21.28 -0.11 13.08
N ALA A 261 20.30 0.45 12.36
CA ALA A 261 19.92 0.01 11.02
C ALA A 261 21.10 0.05 10.04
N ALA A 262 21.90 1.12 10.08
CA ALA A 262 23.11 1.29 9.28
C ALA A 262 24.13 0.16 9.48
N THR A 263 24.20 -0.44 10.68
CA THR A 263 25.08 -1.59 10.96
C THR A 263 24.48 -2.94 10.54
N LYS A 264 23.20 -2.97 10.18
CA LYS A 264 22.41 -4.18 9.89
C LYS A 264 21.82 -4.21 8.49
N VAL A 265 22.37 -3.43 7.57
CA VAL A 265 21.94 -3.40 6.15
C VAL A 265 21.89 -4.80 5.55
N GLY A 266 22.90 -5.65 5.81
CA GLY A 266 22.93 -7.02 5.30
C GLY A 266 21.89 -7.97 5.89
N SER A 267 21.15 -7.58 6.95
CA SER A 267 20.13 -8.42 7.58
C SER A 267 18.72 -8.16 7.07
N ILE A 268 18.52 -7.17 6.21
CA ILE A 268 17.20 -6.89 5.64
C ILE A 268 16.83 -7.99 4.63
N PRO A 269 15.60 -8.53 4.66
CA PRO A 269 15.14 -9.43 3.61
C PRO A 269 15.15 -8.71 2.25
N PHE A 270 15.58 -9.41 1.20
CA PHE A 270 15.67 -8.82 -0.15
C PHE A 270 14.33 -8.20 -0.61
N SER A 271 13.22 -8.88 -0.32
CA SER A 271 11.87 -8.42 -0.65
C SER A 271 11.49 -7.09 0.02
N ASP A 272 12.13 -6.72 1.12
CA ASP A 272 11.81 -5.53 1.91
C ASP A 272 12.69 -4.32 1.56
N ILE A 273 13.79 -4.53 0.82
CA ILE A 273 14.73 -3.45 0.47
C ILE A 273 14.05 -2.31 -0.28
N GLY A 274 13.14 -2.64 -1.21
CA GLY A 274 12.39 -1.64 -1.99
C GLY A 274 11.57 -0.70 -1.10
N PHE A 275 10.76 -1.26 -0.20
CA PHE A 275 9.96 -0.45 0.72
C PHE A 275 10.81 0.27 1.78
N ALA A 276 11.84 -0.39 2.32
CA ALA A 276 12.71 0.26 3.30
C ALA A 276 13.44 1.47 2.71
N SER A 277 13.97 1.34 1.49
CA SER A 277 14.59 2.48 0.79
C SER A 277 13.59 3.60 0.51
N LEU A 278 12.35 3.28 0.14
CA LEU A 278 11.28 4.26 -0.07
C LEU A 278 10.88 5.01 1.21
N TRP A 279 10.69 4.30 2.32
CA TRP A 279 10.33 4.93 3.60
C TRP A 279 11.44 5.80 4.14
N LEU A 280 12.70 5.36 4.05
CA LEU A 280 13.84 6.19 4.40
C LEU A 280 13.97 7.43 3.49
N TYR A 281 13.66 7.30 2.20
CA TYR A 281 13.65 8.43 1.27
C TYR A 281 12.62 9.50 1.70
N PHE A 282 11.40 9.10 2.04
CA PHE A 282 10.40 10.05 2.53
C PHE A 282 10.77 10.64 3.88
N ILE A 283 11.19 9.81 4.84
CA ILE A 283 11.60 10.30 6.15
C ILE A 283 12.75 11.32 6.00
N GLY A 284 13.77 10.99 5.22
CA GLY A 284 14.94 11.84 5.01
C GLY A 284 14.61 13.16 4.31
N ASN A 285 13.87 13.12 3.20
CA ASN A 285 13.52 14.33 2.45
C ASN A 285 12.50 15.21 3.16
N ASP A 286 11.43 14.60 3.69
CA ASP A 286 10.36 15.38 4.30
C ASP A 286 10.87 16.06 5.57
N ASN A 287 11.77 15.41 6.33
CA ASN A 287 12.21 15.85 7.66
C ASN A 287 13.66 16.38 7.71
N ASN A 288 14.34 16.47 6.57
CA ASN A 288 15.75 16.88 6.46
C ASN A 288 16.71 16.02 7.30
N ILE A 289 16.53 14.70 7.30
CA ILE A 289 17.38 13.74 8.03
C ILE A 289 18.37 13.11 7.06
N LEU A 290 19.63 13.56 7.10
CA LEU A 290 20.67 13.18 6.14
C LEU A 290 20.97 11.68 6.18
N GLU A 291 21.05 11.10 7.37
CA GLU A 291 21.34 9.68 7.61
C GLU A 291 20.29 8.77 6.94
N ALA A 292 19.02 9.19 6.94
CA ALA A 292 17.95 8.46 6.26
C ALA A 292 18.11 8.49 4.74
N ASN A 293 18.50 9.64 4.18
CA ASN A 293 18.78 9.75 2.75
C ASN A 293 19.99 8.92 2.32
N VAL A 294 21.06 8.92 3.13
CA VAL A 294 22.26 8.09 2.89
C VAL A 294 21.90 6.60 2.90
N LEU A 295 21.20 6.14 3.94
CA LEU A 295 20.80 4.74 4.06
C LEU A 295 19.81 4.32 2.96
N SER A 296 18.87 5.20 2.58
CA SER A 296 17.97 4.99 1.44
C SER A 296 18.75 4.75 0.14
N SER A 297 19.76 5.59 -0.13
CA SER A 297 20.61 5.47 -1.31
C SER A 297 21.43 4.18 -1.32
N GLU A 298 22.00 3.80 -0.17
CA GLU A 298 22.77 2.56 -0.02
C GLU A 298 21.90 1.32 -0.30
N LEU A 299 20.71 1.26 0.29
CA LEU A 299 19.75 0.18 0.06
C LEU A 299 19.33 0.11 -1.41
N ARG A 300 19.08 1.25 -2.06
CA ARG A 300 18.73 1.30 -3.48
C ARG A 300 19.87 0.80 -4.37
N GLN A 301 21.11 1.18 -4.06
CA GLN A 301 22.28 0.70 -4.80
C GLN A 301 22.46 -0.81 -4.66
N SER A 302 22.32 -1.33 -3.44
CA SER A 302 22.36 -2.78 -3.15
C SER A 302 21.27 -3.54 -3.91
N LEU A 303 20.06 -2.98 -3.96
CA LEU A 303 18.94 -3.56 -4.70
C LEU A 303 19.23 -3.63 -6.20
N HIS A 304 19.72 -2.54 -6.79
CA HIS A 304 20.13 -2.51 -8.19
C HIS A 304 21.23 -3.52 -8.51
N GLY A 305 22.26 -3.63 -7.67
CA GLY A 305 23.32 -4.62 -7.82
C GLY A 305 22.74 -6.04 -7.84
N SER A 306 21.90 -6.35 -6.86
CA SER A 306 21.26 -7.66 -6.74
C SER A 306 20.40 -8.03 -7.94
N LEU A 307 19.59 -7.10 -8.46
CA LEU A 307 18.75 -7.30 -9.66
C LEU A 307 19.56 -7.47 -10.96
N LYS A 308 20.73 -6.83 -11.03
CA LYS A 308 21.65 -6.98 -12.18
C LYS A 308 22.39 -8.31 -12.15
N GLU A 309 22.90 -8.71 -10.99
CA GLU A 309 23.78 -9.87 -10.85
C GLU A 309 23.03 -11.20 -10.75
N ASN A 310 21.76 -11.19 -10.33
CA ASN A 310 20.99 -12.40 -10.10
C ASN A 310 19.84 -12.56 -11.10
N ALA A 311 19.53 -13.81 -11.42
CA ALA A 311 18.33 -14.15 -12.16
C ALA A 311 17.09 -13.95 -11.27
N LEU A 312 15.99 -13.43 -11.84
CA LEU A 312 14.74 -13.18 -11.11
C LEU A 312 14.15 -14.43 -10.43
N PRO A 313 14.17 -15.64 -11.04
CA PRO A 313 13.73 -16.86 -10.36
C PRO A 313 14.52 -17.22 -9.10
N ARG A 314 15.75 -16.72 -8.95
CA ARG A 314 16.56 -16.92 -7.74
C ARG A 314 16.13 -15.96 -6.62
N LEU A 315 15.75 -14.74 -7.00
CA LEU A 315 15.32 -13.70 -6.08
C LEU A 315 13.87 -13.87 -5.65
N PHE A 316 13.04 -14.38 -6.56
CA PHE A 316 11.61 -14.64 -6.37
C PHE A 316 11.31 -16.08 -6.80
N PRO A 317 11.66 -17.07 -5.96
CA PRO A 317 11.42 -18.46 -6.30
C PRO A 317 9.93 -18.80 -6.31
N PHE A 318 9.58 -19.88 -7.01
CA PHE A 318 8.25 -20.47 -6.95
C PHE A 318 7.89 -20.85 -5.51
N SER A 319 6.68 -20.49 -5.09
CA SER A 319 6.14 -20.82 -3.77
C SER A 319 5.29 -22.08 -3.88
N GLU A 320 5.73 -23.17 -3.24
CA GLU A 320 4.97 -24.43 -3.21
C GLU A 320 3.62 -24.27 -2.50
N SER A 321 3.55 -23.42 -1.47
CA SER A 321 2.31 -23.17 -0.73
C SER A 321 1.29 -22.39 -1.54
N GLU A 322 1.75 -21.42 -2.34
CA GLU A 322 0.87 -20.58 -3.17
C GLU A 322 0.71 -21.13 -4.60
N ARG A 323 1.48 -22.17 -4.94
CA ARG A 323 1.55 -22.80 -6.27
C ARG A 323 1.79 -21.82 -7.42
N CYS A 324 2.47 -20.72 -7.13
CA CYS A 324 2.83 -19.70 -8.11
C CYS A 324 4.10 -18.96 -7.66
N VAL A 325 4.64 -18.12 -8.53
CA VAL A 325 5.67 -17.15 -8.14
C VAL A 325 4.99 -15.98 -7.42
N PRO A 326 5.51 -15.51 -6.27
CA PRO A 326 4.95 -14.36 -5.58
C PRO A 326 5.20 -13.09 -6.40
N ILE A 327 4.14 -12.54 -7.00
CA ILE A 327 4.21 -11.35 -7.86
C ILE A 327 3.75 -10.07 -7.16
N GLY A 328 2.99 -10.18 -6.07
CA GLY A 328 2.33 -9.07 -5.41
C GLY A 328 3.22 -8.17 -4.53
N LEU A 329 2.57 -7.31 -3.74
CA LEU A 329 3.21 -6.47 -2.71
C LEU A 329 3.61 -7.24 -1.43
N ASP A 330 3.08 -8.45 -1.22
CA ASP A 330 3.53 -9.34 -0.15
C ASP A 330 4.68 -10.20 -0.62
N ARG A 331 5.88 -9.88 -0.15
CA ARG A 331 7.14 -10.59 -0.44
C ARG A 331 7.42 -10.90 -1.92
N GLY A 332 6.66 -10.30 -2.84
CA GLY A 332 6.68 -10.61 -4.25
C GLY A 332 7.48 -9.62 -5.07
N VAL A 333 7.49 -9.85 -6.38
CA VAL A 333 8.22 -9.02 -7.34
C VAL A 333 7.80 -7.55 -7.26
N CYS A 334 6.50 -7.26 -7.18
CA CYS A 334 6.01 -5.88 -7.12
C CYS A 334 6.41 -5.17 -5.81
N ARG A 335 6.60 -5.90 -4.70
CA ARG A 335 7.11 -5.33 -3.43
C ARG A 335 8.46 -4.62 -3.59
N VAL A 336 9.28 -5.12 -4.50
CA VAL A 336 10.59 -4.56 -4.83
C VAL A 336 10.49 -3.56 -5.98
N ALA A 337 9.77 -3.94 -7.03
CA ALA A 337 9.80 -3.20 -8.30
C ALA A 337 9.02 -1.88 -8.26
N LEU A 338 7.89 -1.82 -7.55
CA LEU A 338 7.08 -0.60 -7.45
C LEU A 338 7.82 0.54 -6.74
N PRO A 339 8.38 0.34 -5.52
CA PRO A 339 9.18 1.37 -4.86
C PRO A 339 10.36 1.83 -5.71
N LEU A 340 11.07 0.89 -6.35
CA LEU A 340 12.24 1.19 -7.16
C LEU A 340 11.90 2.14 -8.32
N ILE A 341 10.91 1.79 -9.15
CA ILE A 341 10.50 2.62 -10.30
C ILE A 341 9.95 3.97 -9.84
N SER A 342 9.16 3.97 -8.76
CA SER A 342 8.57 5.20 -8.22
C SER A 342 9.66 6.20 -7.84
N MET A 343 10.70 5.71 -7.18
CA MET A 343 11.84 6.50 -6.75
C MET A 343 12.77 6.93 -7.91
N GLU A 344 12.96 6.09 -8.92
CA GLU A 344 13.73 6.44 -10.12
C GLU A 344 13.06 7.55 -10.93
N ARG A 345 11.73 7.55 -10.96
CA ARG A 345 10.92 8.49 -11.73
C ARG A 345 10.46 9.70 -10.92
N GLY A 346 10.60 9.68 -9.60
CA GLY A 346 10.04 10.69 -8.70
C GLY A 346 8.51 10.75 -8.75
N ARG A 347 7.84 9.63 -9.04
CA ARG A 347 6.38 9.53 -9.13
C ARG A 347 5.88 8.50 -8.13
N PHE A 348 4.91 8.88 -7.31
CA PHE A 348 4.43 8.06 -6.18
C PHE A 348 2.90 7.89 -6.20
N GLU A 349 2.30 7.91 -7.39
CA GLU A 349 0.85 7.98 -7.62
C GLU A 349 0.06 6.79 -7.07
N TRP A 350 0.71 5.67 -6.76
CA TRP A 350 0.07 4.48 -6.18
C TRP A 350 -0.05 4.53 -4.65
N LEU A 351 0.73 5.39 -3.98
CA LEU A 351 0.72 5.52 -2.52
C LEU A 351 -0.65 5.85 -1.89
N PRO A 352 -1.57 6.57 -2.56
CA PRO A 352 -2.93 6.75 -2.07
C PRO A 352 -3.64 5.42 -1.78
N LEU A 353 -3.35 4.32 -2.50
CA LEU A 353 -3.97 3.00 -2.25
C LEU A 353 -3.69 2.47 -0.85
N ILE A 354 -2.64 2.95 -0.18
CA ILE A 354 -2.33 2.55 1.20
C ILE A 354 -2.55 3.70 2.19
N GLY A 355 -3.33 4.71 1.80
CA GLY A 355 -3.66 5.86 2.64
C GLY A 355 -2.55 6.89 2.77
N VAL A 356 -1.56 6.90 1.86
CA VAL A 356 -0.50 7.91 1.81
C VAL A 356 -0.82 8.91 0.70
N VAL A 357 -1.28 10.10 1.06
CA VAL A 357 -1.47 11.23 0.14
C VAL A 357 -0.48 12.35 0.46
N ASN A 358 -0.10 13.12 -0.56
CA ASN A 358 0.80 14.25 -0.44
C ASN A 358 0.16 15.45 0.28
#